data_AF-A0A7W2X6M1-F1
#
_entry.id   AF-A0A7W2X6M1-F1
#
_cell.length_a   1.000
_cell.length_b   1.000
_cell.length_c   1.000
_cell.angle_alpha   90.00
_cell.angle_beta   90.00
_cell.angle_gamma   90.00
#
_symmetry.space_group_name_H-M   'P 1'
#
loop_
_entity.id
_entity.type
_entity.pdbx_description
1 polymer ?
#
loop_
_entity_poly.entity_id
_entity_poly.type
_entity_poly.pdbx_seq_one_letter_code
_entity_poly.pdbx_strand_id
1 'polypeptide(L)'
;MIKVSDLIFITFSLLGFFLICCSFILSALNRKRYDEICILYKEKHGSLPEAITLFKDSDKNMLNILYFNYGYAVKRQFIMMPILSNKNSIHMPDVDKEFIRGLPKHLIRPFLIEHYLAIIGAILIVVGLALMKIIHHINL
;
A
#
# COMPACT_ATOMS: atom_id res chain seq x y z
N MET A 1 26.22 26.99 5.42
CA MET A 1 26.05 26.89 3.96
C MET A 1 25.52 25.50 3.65
N ILE A 2 24.36 25.37 2.98
CA ILE A 2 23.78 24.06 2.64
C ILE A 2 24.60 23.46 1.50
N LYS A 3 25.07 22.21 1.64
CA LYS A 3 25.82 21.54 0.57
C LYS A 3 24.86 21.04 -0.51
N VAL A 4 25.36 20.89 -1.74
CA VAL A 4 24.57 20.35 -2.86
C VAL A 4 24.03 18.95 -2.55
N SER A 5 24.80 18.11 -1.85
CA SER A 5 24.36 16.80 -1.35
C SER A 5 23.11 16.88 -0.48
N ASP A 6 23.05 17.90 0.39
CA ASP A 6 21.99 18.08 1.36
C ASP A 6 20.71 18.57 0.66
N LEU A 7 20.87 19.47 -0.32
CA LEU A 7 19.76 19.96 -1.14
C LEU A 7 19.09 18.82 -1.93
N ILE A 8 19.88 17.97 -2.58
CA ILE A 8 19.38 16.81 -3.33
C ILE A 8 18.62 15.87 -2.39
N PHE A 9 19.20 15.55 -1.24
CA PHE A 9 18.53 14.69 -0.26
C PHE A 9 17.20 15.27 0.20
N ILE A 10 17.17 16.57 0.53
CA ILE A 10 15.94 17.26 0.97
C ILE A 10 14.88 17.22 -0.13
N THR A 11 15.23 17.54 -1.38
CA THR A 11 14.26 17.54 -2.49
C THR A 11 13.65 16.16 -2.72
N PHE A 12 14.48 15.11 -2.82
CA PHE A 12 14.00 13.75 -3.04
C PHE A 12 13.18 13.24 -1.85
N SER A 13 13.60 13.56 -0.63
CA SER A 13 12.90 13.15 0.60
C SER A 13 11.55 13.84 0.73
N LEU A 14 11.46 15.14 0.46
CA LEU A 14 10.19 15.88 0.50
C LEU A 14 9.21 15.35 -0.55
N LEU A 15 9.68 15.12 -1.78
CA LEU A 15 8.83 14.56 -2.84
C LEU A 15 8.38 13.14 -2.50
N GLY A 16 9.30 12.29 -2.02
CA GLY A 16 8.99 10.93 -1.61
C GLY A 16 7.98 10.89 -0.46
N PHE A 17 8.18 11.72 0.56
CA PHE A 17 7.25 11.86 1.68
C PHE A 17 5.88 12.36 1.25
N PHE A 18 5.82 13.33 0.33
CA PHE A 18 4.56 13.81 -0.24
C PHE A 18 3.77 12.68 -0.91
N LEU A 19 4.41 11.85 -1.75
CA LEU A 19 3.74 10.71 -2.40
C LEU A 19 3.26 9.67 -1.39
N ILE A 20 4.04 9.41 -0.34
CA ILE A 20 3.63 8.52 0.75
C ILE A 20 2.39 9.09 1.48
N CYS A 21 2.37 10.39 1.79
CA CYS A 21 1.20 11.05 2.37
C CYS A 21 -0.05 10.95 1.45
N CYS A 22 0.11 11.17 0.15
CA CYS A 22 -0.97 10.96 -0.82
C CYS A 22 -1.48 9.51 -0.80
N SER A 23 -0.60 8.53 -0.64
CA SER A 23 -0.99 7.12 -0.53
C SER A 23 -1.83 6.86 0.73
N PHE A 24 -1.52 7.50 1.86
CA PHE A 24 -2.32 7.38 3.09
C PHE A 24 -3.71 8.02 2.95
N ILE A 25 -3.81 9.16 2.26
CA ILE A 25 -5.12 9.77 1.98
C ILE A 25 -5.95 8.84 1.08
N LEU A 26 -5.33 8.28 0.04
CA LEU A 26 -6.01 7.38 -0.87
C LEU A 26 -6.42 6.05 -0.19
N SER A 27 -5.61 5.58 0.75
CA SER A 27 -5.93 4.45 1.65
C SER A 27 -7.24 4.66 2.39
N ALA A 28 -7.42 5.84 3.01
CA ALA A 28 -8.64 6.20 3.72
C ALA A 28 -9.87 6.23 2.79
N LEU A 29 -9.71 6.75 1.56
CA LEU A 29 -10.77 6.76 0.55
C LEU A 29 -11.11 5.35 0.03
N ASN A 30 -10.10 4.48 -0.05
CA ASN A 30 -10.25 3.10 -0.51
C ASN A 30 -10.95 2.20 0.51
N ARG A 31 -11.14 2.65 1.76
CA ARG A 31 -11.87 1.90 2.78
C ARG A 31 -13.30 1.54 2.35
N LYS A 32 -14.03 2.48 1.74
CA LYS A 32 -15.39 2.21 1.24
C LYS A 32 -15.40 1.14 0.14
N ARG A 33 -14.44 1.22 -0.79
CA ARG A 33 -14.28 0.24 -1.88
C ARG A 33 -13.87 -1.12 -1.35
N TYR A 34 -13.04 -1.14 -0.31
CA TYR A 34 -12.62 -2.37 0.37
C TYR A 34 -13.82 -3.09 1.01
N ASP A 35 -14.69 -2.34 1.70
CA ASP A 35 -15.90 -2.90 2.30
C ASP A 35 -16.85 -3.47 1.25
N GLU A 36 -17.00 -2.78 0.11
CA GLU A 36 -17.79 -3.27 -1.03
C GLU A 36 -17.22 -4.56 -1.62
N ILE A 37 -15.91 -4.64 -1.83
CA ILE A 37 -15.23 -5.88 -2.28
C ILE A 37 -15.49 -7.02 -1.28
N CYS A 38 -15.45 -6.75 0.02
CA CYS A 38 -15.73 -7.75 1.04
C CYS A 38 -17.19 -8.23 0.99
N ILE A 39 -18.14 -7.36 0.70
CA ILE A 39 -19.56 -7.73 0.54
C ILE A 39 -19.71 -8.64 -0.68
N LEU A 40 -19.19 -8.23 -1.84
CA LEU A 40 -19.24 -9.02 -3.07
C LEU A 40 -18.56 -10.40 -2.88
N TYR A 41 -17.46 -10.46 -2.13
CA TYR A 41 -16.79 -11.72 -1.84
C TYR A 41 -17.68 -12.65 -0.99
N LYS A 42 -18.31 -12.11 0.07
CA LYS A 42 -19.25 -12.88 0.90
C LYS A 42 -20.46 -13.36 0.12
N GLU A 43 -21.01 -12.54 -0.77
CA GLU A 43 -22.16 -12.93 -1.60
C GLU A 43 -21.82 -14.12 -2.50
N LYS A 44 -20.61 -14.16 -3.05
CA LYS A 44 -20.17 -15.27 -3.91
C LYS A 44 -19.74 -16.52 -3.14
N HIS A 45 -19.04 -16.36 -2.02
CA HIS A 45 -18.36 -17.46 -1.32
C HIS A 45 -18.97 -17.83 0.04
N GLY A 46 -19.99 -17.12 0.51
CA GLY A 46 -20.68 -17.34 1.79
C GLY A 46 -19.92 -16.80 3.02
N SER A 47 -18.60 -16.71 2.97
CA SER A 47 -17.75 -16.19 4.06
C SER A 47 -16.55 -15.39 3.54
N LEU A 48 -15.94 -14.59 4.44
CA LEU A 48 -14.66 -13.94 4.15
C LEU A 48 -13.52 -14.86 4.57
N PRO A 49 -12.34 -14.76 3.93
CA PRO A 49 -11.14 -15.41 4.44
C PRO A 49 -10.90 -15.05 5.91
N GLU A 50 -10.40 -15.99 6.69
CA GLU A 50 -10.18 -15.83 8.13
C GLU A 50 -9.27 -14.63 8.44
N ALA A 51 -8.17 -14.52 7.69
CA ALA A 51 -7.24 -13.39 7.73
C ALA A 51 -7.85 -12.05 7.30
N ILE A 52 -9.03 -12.01 6.69
CA ILE A 52 -9.75 -10.77 6.41
C ILE A 52 -10.74 -10.46 7.53
N THR A 53 -11.38 -11.50 8.07
CA THR A 53 -12.32 -11.39 9.17
C THR A 53 -11.65 -10.86 10.44
N LEU A 54 -10.46 -11.37 10.78
CA LEU A 54 -9.64 -10.91 11.90
C LEU A 54 -9.31 -9.41 11.85
N PHE A 55 -9.04 -8.88 10.66
CA PHE A 55 -8.60 -7.49 10.48
C PHE A 55 -9.73 -6.55 10.03
N LYS A 56 -10.95 -7.06 9.83
CA LYS A 56 -12.11 -6.22 9.50
C LYS A 56 -12.51 -5.35 10.70
N ASP A 57 -12.52 -5.92 11.89
CA ASP A 57 -12.96 -5.24 13.11
C ASP A 57 -11.85 -4.42 13.80
N SER A 58 -10.58 -4.77 13.58
CA SER A 58 -9.43 -4.02 14.12
C SER A 58 -9.33 -2.58 13.57
N ASP A 59 -9.96 -2.32 12.43
CA ASP A 59 -9.93 -1.03 11.72
C ASP A 59 -10.94 -0.01 12.28
N LYS A 60 -11.86 -0.41 13.17
CA LYS A 60 -12.81 0.51 13.83
C LYS A 60 -12.18 1.25 15.02
N ASN A 61 -11.13 0.70 15.61
CA ASN A 61 -10.42 1.31 16.74
C ASN A 61 -9.22 2.11 16.23
N MET A 62 -9.46 3.40 15.99
CA MET A 62 -8.51 4.41 15.50
C MET A 62 -7.27 4.66 16.41
N LEU A 63 -7.14 3.93 17.52
CA LEU A 63 -6.15 4.24 18.57
C LEU A 63 -4.73 3.70 18.31
N ASN A 64 -4.51 2.83 17.32
CA ASN A 64 -3.18 2.28 17.04
C ASN A 64 -2.81 2.44 15.56
N ILE A 65 -2.10 3.51 15.22
CA ILE A 65 -1.54 3.80 13.89
C ILE A 65 -0.68 2.62 13.37
N LEU A 66 0.00 1.89 14.26
CA LEU A 66 0.77 0.68 13.93
C LEU A 66 -0.11 -0.52 13.52
N TYR A 67 -1.23 -0.75 14.22
CA TYR A 67 -2.20 -1.80 13.86
C TYR A 67 -3.01 -1.44 12.61
N PHE A 68 -3.32 -0.16 12.42
CA PHE A 68 -3.92 0.36 11.19
C PHE A 68 -3.04 0.04 9.98
N ASN A 69 -1.72 0.23 10.09
CA ASN A 69 -0.79 -0.08 9.00
C ASN A 69 -0.67 -1.58 8.71
N TYR A 70 -0.63 -2.45 9.74
CA TYR A 70 -0.53 -3.89 9.53
C TYR A 70 -1.84 -4.49 8.98
N GLY A 71 -2.98 -4.14 9.58
CA GLY A 71 -4.29 -4.58 9.10
C GLY A 71 -4.57 -4.08 7.68
N TYR A 72 -4.25 -2.82 7.38
CA TYR A 72 -4.39 -2.29 6.03
C TYR A 72 -3.42 -2.95 5.03
N ALA A 73 -2.21 -3.30 5.42
CA ALA A 73 -1.28 -4.06 4.59
C ALA A 73 -1.82 -5.46 4.24
N VAL A 74 -2.40 -6.16 5.21
CA VAL A 74 -3.05 -7.47 5.01
C VAL A 74 -4.27 -7.36 4.09
N LYS A 75 -5.10 -6.33 4.29
CA LYS A 75 -6.24 -5.98 3.40
C LYS A 75 -5.79 -5.65 1.98
N ARG A 76 -4.68 -4.92 1.82
CA ARG A 76 -4.09 -4.64 0.50
C ARG A 76 -3.55 -5.90 -0.15
N GLN A 77 -2.90 -6.79 0.59
CA GLN A 77 -2.39 -8.05 0.04
C GLN A 77 -3.50 -8.93 -0.52
N PHE A 78 -4.67 -8.98 0.13
CA PHE A 78 -5.85 -9.69 -0.37
C PHE A 78 -6.28 -9.27 -1.77
N ILE A 79 -6.23 -7.96 -2.08
CA ILE A 79 -6.60 -7.42 -3.38
C ILE A 79 -5.41 -7.46 -4.35
N MET A 80 -4.25 -6.98 -3.92
CA MET A 80 -3.10 -6.72 -4.80
C MET A 80 -2.33 -7.98 -5.19
N MET A 81 -2.25 -8.98 -4.33
CA MET A 81 -1.42 -10.17 -4.56
C MET A 81 -1.97 -11.06 -5.69
N PRO A 82 -3.29 -11.32 -5.78
CA PRO A 82 -3.89 -12.00 -6.94
C PRO A 82 -3.70 -11.22 -8.25
N ILE A 83 -3.73 -9.89 -8.20
CA ILE A 83 -3.58 -9.02 -9.37
C ILE A 83 -2.15 -9.07 -9.89
N LEU A 84 -1.16 -8.83 -9.01
CA LEU A 84 0.24 -8.65 -9.40
C LEU A 84 0.99 -9.97 -9.64
N SER A 85 0.73 -11.00 -8.83
CA SER A 85 1.61 -12.20 -8.80
C SER A 85 0.97 -13.47 -9.36
N ASN A 86 -0.34 -13.48 -9.64
CA ASN A 86 -1.10 -14.71 -9.95
C ASN A 86 -0.90 -15.84 -8.91
N LYS A 87 -0.38 -15.49 -7.72
CA LYS A 87 -0.06 -16.38 -6.62
C LYS A 87 -0.93 -16.02 -5.43
N ASN A 88 -1.24 -17.03 -4.62
CA ASN A 88 -1.93 -16.79 -3.36
C ASN A 88 -0.95 -16.16 -2.38
N SER A 89 -1.48 -15.34 -1.48
CA SER A 89 -0.71 -14.86 -0.34
C SER A 89 -0.30 -16.04 0.52
N ILE A 90 0.94 -16.02 1.05
CA ILE A 90 1.38 -16.99 2.07
C ILE A 90 0.40 -16.97 3.26
N HIS A 91 -0.20 -15.81 3.53
CA HIS A 91 -1.18 -15.62 4.60
C HIS A 91 -2.63 -15.87 4.16
N MET A 92 -2.90 -16.11 2.87
CA MET A 92 -4.26 -16.36 2.35
C MET A 92 -4.20 -17.34 1.17
N PRO A 93 -3.98 -18.64 1.44
CA PRO A 93 -3.88 -19.67 0.40
C PRO A 93 -5.18 -19.93 -0.36
N ASP A 94 -6.33 -19.60 0.22
CA ASP A 94 -7.66 -19.97 -0.31
C ASP A 94 -8.41 -18.80 -0.98
N VAL A 95 -7.71 -17.73 -1.36
CA VAL A 95 -8.35 -16.57 -2.02
C VAL A 95 -8.67 -16.92 -3.47
N ASP A 96 -9.94 -16.77 -3.86
CA ASP A 96 -10.35 -16.87 -5.25
C ASP A 96 -9.76 -15.70 -6.07
N LYS A 97 -8.66 -15.99 -6.79
CA LYS A 97 -7.96 -15.01 -7.64
C LYS A 97 -8.81 -14.59 -8.83
N GLU A 98 -9.64 -15.48 -9.36
CA GLU A 98 -10.51 -15.18 -10.50
C GLU A 98 -11.61 -14.22 -10.10
N PHE A 99 -12.16 -14.38 -8.89
CA PHE A 99 -13.07 -13.40 -8.33
C PHE A 99 -12.44 -12.01 -8.24
N ILE A 100 -11.26 -11.90 -7.60
CA ILE A 100 -10.60 -10.61 -7.42
C ILE A 100 -10.25 -9.96 -8.76
N ARG A 101 -9.87 -10.74 -9.77
CA ARG A 101 -9.59 -10.25 -11.13
C ARG A 101 -10.85 -9.89 -11.92
N GLY A 102 -11.96 -10.55 -11.62
CA GLY A 102 -13.28 -10.27 -12.21
C GLY A 102 -13.96 -9.04 -11.62
N LEU A 103 -13.43 -8.47 -10.53
CA LEU A 103 -14.01 -7.28 -9.91
C LEU A 103 -14.02 -6.07 -10.88
N PRO A 104 -15.03 -5.21 -10.80
CA PRO A 104 -15.08 -3.99 -11.57
C PRO A 104 -13.81 -3.14 -11.43
N LYS A 105 -13.24 -2.69 -12.56
CA LYS A 105 -11.97 -1.95 -12.58
C LYS A 105 -11.98 -0.68 -11.72
N HIS A 106 -13.15 -0.08 -11.49
CA HIS A 106 -13.28 1.13 -10.66
C HIS A 106 -13.07 0.85 -9.16
N LEU A 107 -13.29 -0.39 -8.70
CA LEU A 107 -12.99 -0.81 -7.33
C LEU A 107 -11.50 -1.09 -7.16
N ILE A 108 -10.87 -1.71 -8.16
CA ILE A 108 -9.46 -2.15 -8.10
C ILE A 108 -8.47 -1.01 -8.36
N ARG A 109 -8.66 -0.20 -9.40
CA ARG A 109 -7.69 0.80 -9.88
C ARG A 109 -7.18 1.75 -8.77
N PRO A 110 -8.03 2.25 -7.86
CA PRO A 110 -7.57 3.09 -6.76
C PRO A 110 -6.55 2.42 -5.83
N PHE A 111 -6.64 1.11 -5.59
CA PHE A 111 -5.65 0.37 -4.80
C PHE A 111 -4.31 0.24 -5.52
N LEU A 112 -4.34 0.07 -6.85
CA LEU A 112 -3.12 0.06 -7.68
C LEU A 112 -2.41 1.41 -7.62
N ILE A 113 -3.14 2.51 -7.80
CA ILE A 113 -2.59 3.88 -7.73
C ILE A 113 -1.95 4.11 -6.37
N GLU A 114 -2.64 3.75 -5.30
CA GLU A 114 -2.13 3.87 -3.94
C GLU A 114 -0.82 3.09 -3.72
N HIS A 115 -0.75 1.86 -4.22
CA HIS A 115 0.43 1.03 -4.12
C HIS A 115 1.62 1.61 -4.88
N TYR A 116 1.41 2.10 -6.12
CA TYR A 116 2.47 2.75 -6.89
C TYR A 116 2.95 4.05 -6.26
N LEU A 117 2.05 4.87 -5.70
CA LEU A 117 2.43 6.09 -4.97
C LEU A 117 3.36 5.77 -3.79
N ALA A 118 3.02 4.74 -3.00
CA ALA A 118 3.84 4.31 -1.87
C ALA A 118 5.21 3.78 -2.32
N ILE A 119 5.27 2.93 -3.35
CA ILE A 119 6.53 2.39 -3.88
C ILE A 119 7.42 3.48 -4.46
N ILE A 120 6.87 4.36 -5.31
CA ILE A 120 7.63 5.44 -5.93
C ILE A 120 8.14 6.40 -4.84
N GLY A 121 7.32 6.73 -3.86
CA GLY A 121 7.72 7.57 -2.73
C GLY A 121 8.88 6.96 -1.95
N ALA A 122 8.84 5.66 -1.65
CA ALA A 122 9.92 4.94 -0.98
C ALA A 122 11.21 4.90 -1.83
N ILE A 123 11.10 4.63 -3.13
CA ILE A 123 12.25 4.62 -4.05
C ILE A 123 12.92 5.99 -4.08
N LEU A 124 12.17 7.09 -4.14
CA LEU A 124 12.73 8.44 -4.15
C LEU A 124 13.55 8.73 -2.90
N ILE A 125 13.09 8.31 -1.72
CA ILE A 125 13.84 8.47 -0.46
C ILE A 125 15.15 7.70 -0.51
N VAL A 126 15.12 6.43 -0.96
CA VAL A 126 16.32 5.58 -1.08
C VAL A 126 17.32 6.17 -2.09
N VAL A 127 16.84 6.64 -3.24
CA VAL A 127 17.66 7.30 -4.27
C VAL A 127 18.28 8.59 -3.71
N GLY A 128 17.49 9.41 -2.99
CA GLY A 128 17.99 10.61 -2.34
C GLY A 128 19.13 10.32 -1.36
N LEU A 129 18.99 9.28 -0.51
CA LEU A 129 20.03 8.83 0.40
C LEU A 129 21.29 8.33 -0.32
N ALA A 130 21.11 7.56 -1.39
CA ALA A 130 22.22 7.03 -2.18
C ALA A 130 23.01 8.16 -2.86
N LEU A 131 22.32 9.11 -3.50
CA LEU A 131 22.94 10.26 -4.15
C LEU A 131 23.69 11.15 -3.16
N MET A 132 23.09 11.40 -1.99
CA MET A 132 23.75 12.16 -0.92
C MET A 132 25.08 11.51 -0.51
N LYS A 133 25.08 10.19 -0.27
CA LYS A 133 26.29 9.44 0.10
C LYS A 133 27.35 9.48 -1.00
N ILE A 134 26.96 9.27 -2.26
CA ILE A 134 27.88 9.29 -3.40
C ILE A 134 28.54 10.68 -3.53
N ILE A 135 27.75 11.75 -3.49
CA ILE A 135 28.25 13.13 -3.61
C ILE A 135 29.14 13.51 -2.43
N HIS A 136 28.80 13.04 -1.23
CA HIS A 136 29.64 13.27 -0.04
C HIS A 136 31.00 12.59 -0.17
N HIS A 137 31.06 11.35 -0.66
CA HIS A 137 32.30 10.62 -0.88
C HIS A 137 33.16 11.21 -2.01
N ILE A 138 32.56 11.78 -3.05
CA ILE A 138 33.32 12.40 -4.16
C ILE A 138 33.95 13.74 -3.78
N ASN A 139 33.32 14.48 -2.84
CA ASN A 139 33.76 15.82 -2.43
C ASN A 139 34.64 15.84 -1.16
N LEU A 140 35.15 14.67 -0.74
CA LEU A 140 36.04 14.45 0.40
C LEU A 140 37.43 14.09 -0.12
#